data_AF-A0A174TUU2-F1
#
_entry.id   AF-A0A174TUU2-F1
#
_cell.length_a   1.000
_cell.length_b   1.000
_cell.length_c   1.000
_cell.angle_alpha   90.00
_cell.angle_beta   90.00
_cell.angle_gamma   90.00
#
_symmetry.space_group_name_H-M   'P 1'
#
loop_
_entity.id
_entity.type
_entity.pdbx_description
1 polymer ?
#
loop_
_entity_poly.entity_id
_entity_poly.type
_entity_poly.pdbx_seq_one_letter_code
_entity_poly.pdbx_strand_id
1 'polypeptide(L)' 'MNNTIFDDVFRTMIEKMPYLAVPLINEVFHTSYPENVPIVQLRNEHQQENGEIITDSCLKIAGKLYHIE' A
#
# COMPACT_ATOMS: atom_id res chain seq x y z
N MET A 1 14.34 -4.28 13.39
CA MET A 1 13.75 -4.35 12.04
C MET A 1 14.33 -3.24 11.18
N ASN A 2 14.57 -3.50 9.89
CA ASN A 2 14.93 -2.50 8.90
C ASN A 2 13.63 -1.91 8.32
N ASN A 3 13.02 -0.93 8.99
CA ASN A 3 12.09 -0.05 8.27
C ASN A 3 12.93 0.71 7.25
N THR A 4 12.72 0.40 5.98
CA THR A 4 13.45 1.06 4.91
C THR A 4 12.79 2.40 4.65
N ILE A 5 13.56 3.35 4.11
CA ILE A 5 13.00 4.63 3.66
C ILE A 5 11.86 4.44 2.65
N PHE A 6 11.76 3.28 2.00
CA PHE A 6 10.73 2.96 1.01
C PHE A 6 9.38 2.64 1.63
N ASP A 7 9.36 2.02 2.83
CA ASP A 7 8.11 1.79 3.59
C ASP A 7 7.39 3.11 3.87
N ASP A 8 8.15 4.15 4.23
CA ASP A 8 7.63 5.49 4.46
C ASP A 8 7.12 6.15 3.17
N VAL A 9 7.74 5.87 2.02
CA VAL A 9 7.32 6.37 0.69
C VAL A 9 6.01 5.73 0.26
N PHE A 10 5.89 4.41 0.31
CA PHE A 10 4.66 3.71 -0.08
C PHE A 10 3.52 4.02 0.87
N ARG A 11 3.79 4.10 2.18
CA ARG A 11 2.80 4.55 3.17
C ARG A 11 2.32 5.96 2.87
N THR A 12 3.26 6.89 2.62
CA THR A 12 2.90 8.27 2.24
C THR A 12 2.08 8.30 0.96
N MET A 13 2.42 7.48 -0.02
CA MET A 13 1.68 7.39 -1.27
C MET A 13 0.25 6.90 -1.04
N ILE A 14 0.04 5.84 -0.25
CA ILE A 14 -1.31 5.33 0.00
C ILE A 14 -2.13 6.31 0.87
N GLU A 15 -1.53 6.91 1.89
CA GLU A 15 -2.25 7.77 2.85
C GLU A 15 -2.51 9.19 2.33
N LYS A 16 -1.55 9.79 1.62
CA LYS A 16 -1.60 11.20 1.21
C LYS A 16 -1.85 11.39 -0.27
N MET A 17 -1.49 10.41 -1.09
CA MET A 17 -1.51 10.52 -2.56
C MET A 17 -2.06 9.24 -3.22
N PRO A 18 -3.22 8.70 -2.80
CA PRO A 18 -3.71 7.38 -3.22
C PRO A 18 -3.90 7.25 -4.73
N TYR A 19 -4.07 8.36 -5.45
CA TYR A 19 -4.15 8.40 -6.91
C TYR A 19 -2.87 7.90 -7.61
N LEU A 20 -1.71 7.92 -6.95
CA LEU A 20 -0.46 7.38 -7.48
C LEU A 20 -0.37 5.85 -7.35
N ALA A 21 -1.20 5.23 -6.50
CA ALA A 21 -1.17 3.78 -6.31
C ALA A 21 -1.62 3.03 -7.58
N VAL A 22 -2.58 3.57 -8.34
CA VAL A 22 -3.10 2.91 -9.55
C VAL A 22 -2.05 2.82 -10.67
N PRO A 23 -1.35 3.92 -11.04
CA PRO A 23 -0.22 3.84 -11.97
C PRO A 23 0.85 2.83 -11.54
N LEU A 24 1.25 2.83 -10.26
CA LEU A 24 2.23 1.89 -9.74
C LEU A 24 1.76 0.43 -9.89
N ILE A 25 0.52 0.13 -9.49
CA ILE A 25 -0.04 -1.21 -9.59
C ILE A 25 -0.17 -1.67 -11.05
N ASN A 26 -0.54 -0.76 -11.96
CA ASN A 26 -0.60 -1.04 -13.39
C ASN A 26 0.78 -1.38 -13.94
N GLU A 27 1.80 -0.61 -13.57
CA GLU A 27 3.18 -0.82 -14.03
C GLU A 27 3.79 -2.12 -13.47
N VAL A 28 3.78 -2.29 -12.15
CA VAL A 28 4.45 -3.39 -11.45
C VAL A 28 3.76 -4.73 -11.70
N PHE A 29 2.43 -4.77 -11.70
CA PHE A 29 1.67 -6.01 -11.81
C PHE A 29 1.08 -6.24 -13.21
N HIS A 30 1.48 -5.42 -14.18
CA HIS A 30 0.98 -5.48 -15.57
C HIS A 30 -0.55 -5.51 -15.64
N THR A 31 -1.18 -4.63 -14.85
CA THR A 31 -2.64 -4.44 -14.84
C THR A 31 -3.04 -3.21 -15.65
N SER A 32 -4.34 -2.98 -15.81
CA SER A 32 -4.87 -1.86 -16.61
C SER A 32 -6.11 -1.26 -15.93
N TYR A 33 -6.01 -0.98 -14.64
CA TYR A 33 -7.06 -0.29 -13.92
C TYR A 33 -7.21 1.16 -14.40
N PRO A 34 -8.44 1.68 -14.50
CA PRO A 34 -8.66 3.09 -14.78
C PRO A 34 -8.24 3.95 -13.58
N GLU A 35 -7.79 5.19 -13.83
CA GLU A 35 -7.27 6.10 -12.79
C GLU A 35 -8.25 6.35 -11.63
N ASN A 36 -9.55 6.31 -11.92
CA ASN A 36 -10.63 6.54 -10.96
C ASN A 36 -11.17 5.25 -10.32
N VAL A 37 -10.46 4.11 -10.47
CA VAL A 37 -10.86 2.87 -9.81
C VAL A 37 -10.97 3.10 -8.29
N PRO A 38 -12.03 2.64 -7.63
CA PRO A 38 -12.11 2.73 -6.18
C PRO A 38 -10.96 1.99 -5.51
N ILE A 39 -10.24 2.68 -4.64
CA ILE A 39 -9.16 2.14 -3.83
C ILE A 39 -9.65 2.09 -2.39
N VAL A 40 -9.48 0.93 -1.76
CA VAL A 40 -9.71 0.78 -0.31
C VAL A 40 -8.36 0.56 0.35
N GLN A 41 -7.93 1.51 1.16
CA GLN A 41 -6.78 1.35 2.04
C GLN A 41 -7.18 0.44 3.21
N LEU A 42 -6.39 -0.61 3.44
CA LEU A 42 -6.56 -1.49 4.59
C LEU A 42 -5.45 -1.16 5.58
N ARG A 43 -5.84 -0.81 6.81
CA ARG A 43 -4.85 -0.66 7.90
C ARG A 43 -4.54 -2.03 8.46
N ASN A 44 -3.33 -2.51 8.21
CA ASN A 44 -2.80 -3.71 8.84
C ASN A 44 -1.72 -3.26 9.83
N GLU A 45 -2.18 -2.83 11.01
CA GLU A 45 -1.30 -2.54 12.14
C GLU A 45 -1.08 -3.83 12.92
N HIS A 46 0.15 -4.33 12.89
CA HIS A 46 0.58 -5.50 13.65
C HIS A 46 1.48 -5.05 14.79
N GLN A 47 1.04 -5.27 16.02
CA GLN A 47 1.88 -5.05 17.20
C GLN A 47 2.69 -6.33 17.47
N GLN A 48 4.01 -6.20 17.43
CA GLN A 48 4.93 -7.28 17.78
C GLN A 48 5.06 -7.44 19.30
N GLU A 49 5.55 -8.61 19.76
CA GLU A 49 5.78 -8.90 21.19
C GLU A 49 6.75 -7.93 21.87
N ASN A 50 7.63 -7.28 21.10
CA ASN A 50 8.58 -6.26 21.58
C ASN A 50 7.94 -4.85 21.72
N GLY A 51 6.65 -4.70 21.39
CA GLY A 51 5.93 -3.42 21.42
C GLY A 51 6.08 -2.55 20.16
N GLU A 52 6.84 -3.00 19.16
CA GLU A 52 6.99 -2.32 17.88
C GLU A 52 5.70 -2.48 17.04
N ILE A 53 5.20 -1.38 16.50
CA ILE A 53 4.05 -1.38 15.59
C ILE A 53 4.60 -1.44 14.16
N ILE A 54 4.39 -2.56 13.48
CA ILE A 54 4.61 -2.65 12.03
C ILE A 54 3.31 -2.29 11.33
N THR A 55 3.44 -1.47 10.29
CA THR A 55 2.30 -1.04 9.47
C THR A 55 2.56 -1.49 8.04
N ASP A 56 1.81 -2.48 7.55
CA ASP A 56 1.94 -2.89 6.15
C ASP A 56 1.16 -1.94 5.25
N SER A 57 1.74 -1.59 4.12
CA SER A 57 1.09 -0.80 3.07
C SER A 57 0.15 -1.70 2.25
N CYS A 58 -1.05 -1.96 2.79
CA CYS A 58 -2.07 -2.81 2.16
C CYS A 58 -3.15 -2.01 1.44
N LEU A 59 -3.44 -2.38 0.18
CA LEU A 59 -4.48 -1.76 -0.63
C LEU A 59 -5.32 -2.80 -1.38
N LYS A 60 -6.61 -2.50 -1.51
CA LYS A 60 -7.56 -3.32 -2.27
C LYS A 60 -8.11 -2.53 -3.45
N ILE A 61 -7.93 -3.08 -4.66
CA ILE A 61 -8.40 -2.53 -5.93
C ILE A 61 -9.18 -3.61 -6.67
N ALA A 62 -10.43 -3.30 -7.07
CA ALA A 62 -11.30 -4.21 -7.82
C ALA A 62 -11.39 -5.63 -7.24
N GLY A 63 -11.41 -5.75 -5.91
CA GLY A 63 -11.49 -7.05 -5.22
C GLY A 63 -10.16 -7.75 -4.99
N LYS A 64 -9.06 -7.33 -5.63
CA LYS A 64 -7.71 -7.86 -5.42
C LYS A 64 -6.98 -7.11 -4.31
N LEU A 65 -6.22 -7.85 -3.50
CA LEU A 65 -5.41 -7.32 -2.42
C LEU A 65 -3.96 -7.21 -2.87
N TYR A 66 -3.31 -6.10 -2.55
CA TYR A 66 -1.91 -5.82 -2.83
C TYR A 66 -1.22 -5.42 -1.53
N HIS A 67 -0.10 -6.09 -1.25
CA HIS A 67 0.84 -5.75 -0.20
C HIS A 67 2.07 -5.16 -0.88
N ILE A 68 2.49 -3.97 -0.43
CA ILE A 68 3.65 -3.26 -0.95
C ILE A 68 4.61 -3.01 0.21
N GLU A 69 5.87 -3.43 0.08
CA GLU A 69 7.00 -3.19 0.99
C GLU A 69 8.15 -2.58 0.17
#